data_AF-U2EVX5-F1
#
_entry.id   AF-U2EVX5-F1
#
_cell.length_a   1.000
_cell.length_b   1.000
_cell.length_c   1.000
_cell.angle_alpha   90.00
_cell.angle_beta   90.00
_cell.angle_gamma   90.00
#
_symmetry.space_group_name_H-M   'P 1'
#
loop_
_entity.id
_entity.type
_entity.pdbx_description
1 polymer ?
#
loop_
_entity_poly.entity_id
_entity_poly.type
_entity_poly.pdbx_seq_one_letter_code
_entity_poly.pdbx_strand_id
1 'polypeptide(L)' 'MEQKEQSFEEKLALADKILNDLNKDDVSLENSIKLHEQGKKLLNEAREILENAKLSIKQVDDE' A
#
# COMPACT_ATOMS: atom_id res chain seq x y z
N MET A 1 -8.20 12.17 -17.41
CA MET A 1 -7.13 12.32 -16.39
C MET A 1 -6.51 10.95 -16.23
N GLU A 2 -5.28 10.75 -16.70
CA GLU A 2 -4.56 9.49 -16.51
C GLU A 2 -4.38 9.29 -15.01
N GLN A 3 -5.03 8.26 -14.45
CA GLN A 3 -4.72 7.80 -13.11
C GLN A 3 -3.30 7.23 -13.18
N LYS A 4 -2.32 8.04 -12.80
CA LYS A 4 -0.96 7.57 -12.59
C LYS A 4 -1.03 6.47 -11.53
N GLU A 5 -0.70 5.24 -11.91
CA GLU A 5 -0.58 4.17 -10.93
C GLU A 5 0.41 4.62 -9.86
N GLN A 6 -0.03 4.57 -8.61
CA GLN A 6 0.79 5.00 -7.49
C GLN A 6 2.01 4.08 -7.37
N SER A 7 3.18 4.66 -7.15
CA SER A 7 4.40 3.88 -6.96
C SER A 7 4.35 3.09 -5.64
N PHE A 8 5.23 2.09 -5.52
CA PHE A 8 5.41 1.35 -4.26
C PHE A 8 5.61 2.31 -3.06
N GLU A 9 6.48 3.31 -3.23
CA GLU A 9 6.83 4.29 -2.21
C GLU A 9 5.63 5.16 -1.83
N GLU A 10 4.82 5.58 -2.81
CA GLU A 10 3.60 6.36 -2.57
C GLU A 10 2.55 5.55 -1.81
N LYS A 11 2.38 4.26 -2.14
CA LYS A 11 1.48 3.37 -1.41
C LYS A 11 1.92 3.14 0.03
N LEU A 12 3.24 2.99 0.24
CA LEU A 12 3.80 2.86 1.58
C LEU A 12 3.57 4.13 2.41
N ALA A 13 3.84 5.31 1.84
CA ALA A 13 3.62 6.60 2.50
C ALA A 13 2.15 6.82 2.86
N LEU A 14 1.22 6.38 2.01
CA LEU A 14 -0.22 6.42 2.29
C LEU A 14 -0.61 5.44 3.41
N ALA A 15 -0.04 4.24 3.43
CA ALA A 15 -0.27 3.28 4.50
C ALA A 15 0.24 3.82 5.86
N ASP A 16 1.42 4.44 5.89
CA ASP A 16 1.96 5.09 7.09
C ASP A 16 1.08 6.26 7.55
N LYS A 17 0.55 7.04 6.61
CA LYS A 17 -0.40 8.12 6.93
C LYS A 17 -1.67 7.58 7.57
N ILE A 18 -2.24 6.50 7.02
CA ILE A 18 -3.41 5.82 7.58
C ILE A 18 -3.12 5.29 8.99
N LEU A 19 -1.92 4.71 9.20
CA LEU A 19 -1.51 4.23 10.52
C LEU A 19 -1.41 5.38 11.54
N ASN A 20 -0.85 6.52 11.12
CA ASN A 20 -0.81 7.73 11.93
C ASN A 20 -2.21 8.29 12.22
N ASP A 21 -3.13 8.24 11.25
CA ASP A 21 -4.51 8.67 11.44
C ASP A 21 -5.26 7.75 12.41
N LEU A 22 -5.01 6.43 12.36
CA LEU A 22 -5.55 5.45 13.31
C LEU A 22 -5.06 5.66 14.75
N ASN A 23 -3.84 6.19 14.92
CA ASN A 23 -3.27 6.48 16.24
C ASN A 23 -3.76 7.79 16.85
N LYS A 24 -4.59 8.57 16.14
CA LYS A 24 -5.17 9.80 16.70
C LYS A 24 -6.34 9.45 17.61
N ASP A 25 -6.40 10.11 18.76
CA ASP A 25 -7.47 9.93 19.76
C ASP A 25 -8.87 10.35 19.27
N ASP A 26 -8.97 11.00 18.10
CA ASP A 26 -10.20 11.56 17.50
C ASP A 26 -10.77 10.72 16.34
N VAL A 27 -10.31 9.47 16.19
CA VAL A 27 -10.84 8.56 15.17
C VAL A 27 -12.05 7.78 15.70
N SER A 28 -13.21 7.99 15.06
CA SER A 28 -14.41 7.20 15.34
C SER A 28 -14.22 5.73 14.91
N LEU A 29 -14.93 4.80 15.57
CA LEU A 29 -14.87 3.37 15.25
C LEU A 29 -15.14 3.07 13.76
N GLU A 30 -16.10 3.78 13.16
CA GLU A 30 -16.41 3.64 11.72
C GLU A 30 -15.22 4.07 10.85
N ASN A 31 -14.58 5.18 11.21
CA ASN A 31 -13.39 5.65 10.51
C ASN A 31 -12.21 4.70 10.75
N SER A 32 -12.06 4.10 11.92
CA SER A 32 -11.03 3.10 12.19
C SER A 32 -11.15 1.90 11.26
N ILE A 33 -12.37 1.41 11.04
CA ILE A 33 -12.63 0.26 10.15
C ILE A 33 -12.27 0.62 8.71
N LYS A 34 -12.72 1.80 8.22
CA LYS A 34 -12.42 2.27 6.86
C LYS A 34 -10.92 2.46 6.63
N LEU A 35 -10.25 3.12 7.58
CA LEU A 35 -8.80 3.34 7.54
C LEU A 35 -8.05 2.02 7.54
N HIS A 36 -8.43 1.07 8.40
CA HIS A 36 -7.82 -0.24 8.44
C HIS A 36 -7.98 -1.01 7.11
N GLU A 37 -9.17 -1.03 6.51
CA GLU A 37 -9.39 -1.65 5.20
C GLU A 37 -8.56 -1.00 4.09
N GLN A 38 -8.50 0.34 4.07
CA GLN A 38 -7.69 1.08 3.11
C GLN A 38 -6.20 0.80 3.27
N GLY A 39 -5.68 0.81 4.51
CA GLY A 39 -4.29 0.49 4.81
C GLY A 39 -3.93 -0.93 4.38
N LYS A 40 -4.81 -1.90 4.66
CA LYS A 40 -4.62 -3.29 4.25
C LYS A 40 -4.58 -3.44 2.72
N LYS A 41 -5.42 -2.71 2.00
CA LYS A 41 -5.44 -2.70 0.53
C LYS A 41 -4.14 -2.13 -0.03
N LEU A 42 -3.68 -0.98 0.47
CA LEU A 42 -2.43 -0.35 0.03
C LEU A 42 -1.21 -1.26 0.27
N LEU A 43 -1.16 -1.93 1.42
CA LEU A 43 -0.09 -2.88 1.74
C LEU A 43 -0.09 -4.11 0.84
N ASN A 44 -1.27 -4.59 0.44
CA ASN A 44 -1.38 -5.69 -0.53
C ASN A 44 -0.89 -5.27 -1.92
N GLU A 45 -1.32 -4.10 -2.40
CA GLU A 45 -0.87 -3.57 -3.69
C GLU A 45 0.66 -3.32 -3.69
N ALA A 46 1.21 -2.81 -2.59
CA ALA A 46 2.66 -2.65 -2.44
C ALA A 46 3.39 -4.00 -2.47
N ARG A 47 2.83 -5.05 -1.84
CA ARG A 47 3.38 -6.41 -1.93
C ARG A 47 3.34 -6.97 -3.35
N GLU A 48 2.26 -6.76 -4.09
CA GLU A 48 2.16 -7.20 -5.48
C GLU A 48 3.22 -6.54 -6.36
N ILE A 49 3.50 -5.24 -6.16
CA ILE A 49 4.58 -4.55 -6.88
C ILE A 49 5.94 -5.21 -6.60
N LEU A 50 6.21 -5.57 -5.34
CA LEU A 50 7.46 -6.25 -4.97
C LEU A 50 7.57 -7.66 -5.56
N GLU A 51 6.48 -8.43 -5.51
CA GLU A 51 6.44 -9.78 -6.09
C GLU A 51 6.64 -9.73 -7.61
N ASN A 52 5.99 -8.79 -8.30
CA ASN A 52 6.18 -8.59 -9.74
C ASN A 52 7.63 -8.21 -10.07
N ALA A 53 8.22 -7.27 -9.33
CA ALA A 53 9.62 -6.89 -9.53
C ALA A 53 10.59 -8.08 -9.30
N LYS A 54 10.32 -8.90 -8.28
CA LYS A 54 11.11 -10.10 -7.99
C LYS A 54 10.97 -11.17 -9.07
N LEU A 55 9.77 -11.36 -9.62
CA LEU A 55 9.52 -12.26 -10.75
C LEU A 55 10.28 -11.80 -12.00
N SER A 56 10.28 -10.51 -12.29
CA SER A 56 11.02 -9.95 -13.42
C SER A 56 12.53 -10.18 -13.29
N ILE A 57 13.11 -10.02 -12.11
CA ILE A 57 14.54 -10.30 -11.89
C ILE A 57 14.84 -11.79 -12.09
N LYS A 58 14.00 -12.67 -11.52
CA LYS A 58 14.22 -14.12 -11.58
C LYS A 58 14.14 -14.68 -13.02
N GLN A 59 13.32 -14.08 -13.88
CA GLN A 59 13.25 -14.47 -15.29
C GLN A 59 14.49 -14.06 -16.10
N VAL A 60 15.22 -13.03 -15.68
CA VAL A 60 16.44 -12.57 -16.35
C VAL A 60 17.67 -13.40 -15.94
N ASP A 61 17.67 -14.00 -14.74
CA ASP A 61 18.75 -14.87 -14.26
C ASP A 61 18.69 -16.31 -14.82
N ASP A 62 17.57 -16.72 -15.44
CA ASP A 62 17.37 -18.08 -16.00
C ASP A 62 17.72 -18.17 -17.53
N GLU A 63 18.35 -17.15 -18.13
CA GLU A 63 18.96 -17.16 -19.48
C GLU A 63 20.50 -17.17 -19.44
#